data_AF-A0A957G1E3-F1
#
_entry.id   AF-A0A957G1E3-F1
#
_cell.length_a   1.000
_cell.length_b   1.000
_cell.length_c   1.000
_cell.angle_alpha   90.00
_cell.angle_beta   90.00
_cell.angle_gamma   90.00
#
_symmetry.space_group_name_H-M   'P 1'
#
loop_
_entity.id
_entity.type
_entity.pdbx_description
1 polymer ?
#
loop_
_entity_poly.entity_id
_entity_poly.type
_entity_poly.pdbx_seq_one_letter_code
_entity_poly.pdbx_strand_id
1 'polypeptide(L)'
;MSDDTAMMPISATRQEVSAQPQVMARVLAELGPQINELAAAMAARQISQVLASGSGDSWFAAQAVQLAWEQYAGVVFVPLQAYEYAAYGRPGVDAQTAHFVISSSGRPTTTWDTLDRALASAALVIGVTDNPAETNPFVAKPPIALIPHGAKVGWPCQTTTATITTLLALAIAFGEARGHLDGARAAELKATLASLPEQMAAVLAQGQQWAEAVVPSLMGKAFTFVGGGPSWAVAQNGSALLAEGPQDAGMPLTVEEFNHALRIGVLAAGDP
;
A
#
# COMPACT_ATOMS: atom_id res chain seq x y z
N MET A 1 29.30 5.21 2.76
CA MET A 1 28.90 5.71 4.09
C MET A 1 28.77 4.51 5.01
N SER A 2 29.14 4.62 6.28
CA SER A 2 28.82 3.57 7.25
C SER A 2 27.33 3.62 7.57
N ASP A 3 26.76 2.47 7.94
CA ASP A 3 25.34 2.33 8.24
C ASP A 3 24.88 3.29 9.36
N ASP A 4 25.76 3.54 10.34
CA ASP A 4 25.52 4.44 11.48
C ASP A 4 25.36 5.92 11.10
N THR A 5 25.75 6.31 9.88
CA THR A 5 25.67 7.70 9.40
C THR A 5 24.68 7.88 8.25
N ALA A 6 24.07 6.79 7.77
CA ALA A 6 23.11 6.83 6.69
C ALA A 6 21.76 7.39 7.19
N MET A 7 21.11 8.21 6.37
CA MET A 7 19.75 8.71 6.66
C MET A 7 18.75 7.55 6.81
N MET A 8 18.96 6.45 6.08
CA MET A 8 18.13 5.24 6.09
C MET A 8 19.04 4.00 6.17
N PRO A 9 19.39 3.52 7.37
CA PRO A 9 20.32 2.41 7.56
C PRO A 9 19.78 1.08 6.99
N ILE A 10 20.64 0.29 6.37
CA ILE A 10 20.31 -1.05 5.85
C ILE A 10 20.03 -2.02 7.00
N SER A 11 20.76 -1.92 8.13
CA SER A 11 20.48 -2.75 9.32
C SER A 11 19.07 -2.51 9.86
N ALA A 12 18.66 -1.24 9.96
CA ALA A 12 17.30 -0.86 10.33
C ALA A 12 16.28 -1.42 9.33
N THR A 13 16.55 -1.28 8.03
CA THR A 13 15.70 -1.83 6.96
C THR A 13 15.54 -3.35 7.09
N ARG A 14 16.62 -4.09 7.35
CA ARG A 14 16.57 -5.56 7.53
C ARG A 14 15.74 -5.94 8.74
N GLN A 15 15.95 -5.28 9.88
CA GLN A 15 15.15 -5.49 11.08
C GLN A 15 13.67 -5.20 10.81
N GLU A 16 13.39 -4.10 10.10
CA GLU A 16 12.04 -3.70 9.74
C GLU A 16 11.36 -4.71 8.82
N VAL A 17 12.07 -5.20 7.79
CA VAL A 17 11.60 -6.25 6.88
C VAL A 17 11.26 -7.52 7.64
N SER A 18 12.14 -7.99 8.52
CA SER A 18 11.93 -9.20 9.33
C SER A 18 10.77 -9.07 10.33
N ALA A 19 10.44 -7.84 10.75
CA ALA A 19 9.38 -7.57 11.71
C ALA A 19 7.99 -7.30 11.07
N GLN A 20 7.89 -7.31 9.73
CA GLN A 20 6.60 -7.11 9.03
C GLN A 20 5.49 -8.09 9.44
N PRO A 21 5.75 -9.40 9.66
CA PRO A 21 4.73 -10.33 10.16
C PRO A 21 4.08 -9.86 11.48
N GLN A 22 4.90 -9.42 12.42
CA GLN A 22 4.45 -8.96 13.73
C GLN A 22 3.66 -7.65 13.63
N VAL A 23 4.10 -6.74 12.77
CA VAL A 23 3.37 -5.49 12.48
C VAL A 23 2.00 -5.77 11.88
N MET A 24 1.91 -6.68 10.92
CA MET A 24 0.64 -7.08 10.32
C MET A 24 -0.32 -7.68 11.36
N ALA A 25 0.17 -8.61 12.19
CA ALA A 25 -0.64 -9.20 13.26
C ALA A 25 -1.14 -8.14 14.26
N ARG A 26 -0.26 -7.19 14.63
CA ARG A 26 -0.62 -6.07 15.51
C ARG A 26 -1.69 -5.18 14.90
N VAL A 27 -1.55 -4.78 13.64
CA VAL A 27 -2.54 -3.97 12.92
C VAL A 27 -3.92 -4.61 12.99
N LEU A 28 -4.02 -5.92 12.71
CA LEU A 28 -5.30 -6.64 12.74
C LEU A 28 -5.91 -6.69 14.16
N ALA A 29 -5.08 -6.83 15.19
CA ALA A 29 -5.53 -6.90 16.57
C ALA A 29 -5.95 -5.52 17.13
N GLU A 30 -5.16 -4.49 16.88
CA GLU A 30 -5.31 -3.17 17.52
C GLU A 30 -6.25 -2.23 16.74
N LEU A 31 -6.18 -2.21 15.40
CA LEU A 31 -7.04 -1.35 14.58
C LEU A 31 -8.39 -2.00 14.24
N GLY A 32 -8.59 -3.28 14.53
CA GLY A 32 -9.82 -4.01 14.21
C GLY A 32 -11.12 -3.31 14.65
N PRO A 33 -11.24 -2.83 15.91
CA PRO A 33 -12.42 -2.09 16.36
C PRO A 33 -12.67 -0.80 15.57
N GLN A 34 -11.63 0.01 15.35
CA GLN A 34 -11.74 1.27 14.61
C GLN A 34 -12.07 1.03 13.13
N ILE A 35 -11.51 -0.04 12.54
CA ILE A 35 -11.82 -0.47 11.17
C ILE A 35 -13.31 -0.84 11.05
N ASN A 36 -13.86 -1.59 12.00
CA ASN A 36 -15.28 -1.96 11.99
C ASN A 36 -16.19 -0.74 12.18
N GLU A 37 -15.82 0.21 13.02
CA GLU A 37 -16.56 1.46 13.20
C GLU A 37 -16.56 2.30 11.92
N LEU A 38 -15.39 2.48 11.29
CA LEU A 38 -15.27 3.19 10.03
C LEU A 38 -16.06 2.49 8.91
N ALA A 39 -16.01 1.16 8.83
CA ALA A 39 -16.81 0.38 7.88
C ALA A 39 -18.31 0.63 8.05
N ALA A 40 -18.82 0.63 9.28
CA ALA A 40 -20.22 0.92 9.58
C ALA A 40 -20.58 2.37 9.21
N ALA A 41 -19.72 3.34 9.51
CA ALA A 41 -19.92 4.74 9.15
C ALA A 41 -19.94 4.95 7.62
N MET A 42 -19.05 4.28 6.89
CA MET A 42 -19.04 4.29 5.42
C MET A 42 -20.31 3.64 4.85
N ALA A 43 -20.78 2.53 5.43
CA ALA A 43 -22.02 1.88 5.01
C ALA A 43 -23.25 2.77 5.24
N ALA A 44 -23.34 3.43 6.40
CA ALA A 44 -24.40 4.37 6.71
C ALA A 44 -24.43 5.59 5.77
N ARG A 45 -23.27 6.03 5.28
CA ARG A 45 -23.14 7.07 4.25
C ARG A 45 -23.37 6.58 2.83
N GLN A 46 -23.65 5.29 2.64
CA GLN A 46 -23.84 4.66 1.33
C GLN A 46 -22.65 4.92 0.39
N ILE A 47 -21.42 4.85 0.91
CA ILE A 47 -20.22 5.07 0.09
C ILE A 47 -20.25 4.12 -1.12
N SER A 48 -20.06 4.69 -2.31
CA SER A 48 -20.07 3.97 -3.59
C SER A 48 -18.79 4.19 -4.40
N GLN A 49 -18.00 5.19 -4.02
CA GLN A 49 -16.71 5.52 -4.60
C GLN A 49 -15.66 5.72 -3.50
N VAL A 50 -14.48 5.15 -3.72
CA VAL A 50 -13.31 5.31 -2.84
C VAL A 50 -12.16 5.87 -3.65
N LEU A 51 -11.62 7.00 -3.19
CA LEU A 51 -10.39 7.57 -3.68
C LEU A 51 -9.28 7.28 -2.66
N ALA A 52 -8.09 6.92 -3.13
CA ALA A 52 -6.93 6.72 -2.27
C ALA A 52 -5.73 7.44 -2.85
N SER A 53 -5.30 8.53 -2.22
CA SER A 53 -4.22 9.38 -2.69
C SER A 53 -2.95 9.23 -1.85
N GLY A 54 -1.80 9.16 -2.51
CA GLY A 54 -0.49 9.10 -1.85
C GLY A 54 0.66 9.33 -2.82
N SER A 55 1.89 9.19 -2.33
CA SER A 55 3.11 9.28 -3.15
C SER A 55 4.04 8.11 -2.86
N GLY A 56 4.78 7.66 -3.88
CA GLY A 56 5.66 6.49 -3.79
C GLY A 56 4.92 5.27 -3.24
N ASP A 57 5.51 4.60 -2.26
CA ASP A 57 4.94 3.48 -1.52
C ASP A 57 3.50 3.65 -1.06
N SER A 58 3.09 4.85 -0.64
CA SER A 58 1.70 5.10 -0.22
C SER A 58 0.74 5.02 -1.40
N TRP A 59 1.16 5.44 -2.60
CA TRP A 59 0.39 5.27 -3.83
C TRP A 59 0.42 3.82 -4.31
N PHE A 60 1.56 3.12 -4.19
CA PHE A 60 1.65 1.69 -4.51
C PHE A 60 0.76 0.85 -3.58
N ALA A 61 0.70 1.17 -2.28
CA ALA A 61 -0.21 0.53 -1.33
C ALA A 61 -1.68 0.70 -1.74
N ALA A 62 -2.08 1.90 -2.21
CA ALA A 62 -3.41 2.14 -2.75
C ALA A 62 -3.69 1.28 -4.00
N GLN A 63 -2.73 1.18 -4.92
CA GLN A 63 -2.86 0.32 -6.11
C GLN A 63 -2.96 -1.17 -5.74
N ALA A 64 -2.19 -1.62 -4.75
CA ALA A 64 -2.15 -3.03 -4.32
C ALA A 64 -3.50 -3.54 -3.82
N VAL A 65 -4.32 -2.66 -3.21
CA VAL A 65 -5.61 -3.02 -2.63
C VAL A 65 -6.80 -2.76 -3.55
N GLN A 66 -6.60 -2.11 -4.70
CA GLN A 66 -7.70 -1.69 -5.59
C GLN A 66 -8.65 -2.84 -5.92
N LEU A 67 -8.13 -3.96 -6.42
CA LEU A 67 -8.96 -5.11 -6.82
C LEU A 67 -9.70 -5.73 -5.63
N ALA A 68 -9.09 -5.72 -4.44
CA ALA A 68 -9.75 -6.23 -3.24
C ALA A 68 -10.94 -5.34 -2.82
N TRP A 69 -10.81 -4.02 -2.95
CA TRP A 69 -11.94 -3.11 -2.71
C TRP A 69 -13.05 -3.27 -3.76
N GLU A 70 -12.69 -3.35 -5.04
CA GLU A 70 -13.66 -3.57 -6.11
C GLU A 70 -14.40 -4.91 -5.93
N GLN A 71 -13.67 -5.98 -5.59
CA GLN A 71 -14.23 -7.31 -5.44
C GLN A 71 -15.00 -7.51 -4.12
N TYR A 72 -14.41 -7.13 -2.98
CA TYR A 72 -14.95 -7.47 -1.66
C TYR A 72 -15.80 -6.36 -1.06
N ALA A 73 -15.54 -5.10 -1.40
CA ALA A 73 -16.39 -4.00 -0.99
C ALA A 73 -17.42 -3.60 -2.05
N GLY A 74 -17.26 -3.98 -3.33
CA GLY A 74 -18.25 -3.70 -4.37
C GLY A 74 -18.37 -2.21 -4.71
N VAL A 75 -17.28 -1.47 -4.61
CA VAL A 75 -17.21 -0.02 -4.91
C VAL A 75 -16.17 0.27 -5.98
N VAL A 76 -16.32 1.40 -6.66
CA VAL A 76 -15.24 1.92 -7.50
C VAL A 76 -14.09 2.36 -6.57
N PHE A 77 -12.88 1.83 -6.79
CA PHE A 77 -11.70 2.22 -6.04
C PHE A 77 -10.67 2.85 -6.98
N VAL A 78 -10.22 4.06 -6.67
CA VAL A 78 -9.32 4.83 -7.55
C VAL A 78 -8.04 5.20 -6.79
N PRO A 79 -6.91 4.55 -7.08
CA PRO A 79 -5.62 5.01 -6.60
C PRO A 79 -5.18 6.25 -7.39
N LEU A 80 -4.79 7.31 -6.68
CA LEU A 80 -4.42 8.60 -7.25
C LEU A 80 -3.04 9.01 -6.76
N GLN A 81 -2.17 9.40 -7.68
CA GLN A 81 -0.91 10.03 -7.30
C GLN A 81 -1.22 11.40 -6.68
N ALA A 82 -0.57 11.73 -5.55
CA ALA A 82 -0.92 12.89 -4.73
C ALA A 82 -0.81 14.23 -5.46
N TYR A 83 0.27 14.46 -6.21
CA TYR A 83 0.46 15.65 -7.02
C TYR A 83 -0.62 15.77 -8.11
N GLU A 84 -0.93 14.68 -8.81
CA GLU A 84 -1.98 14.67 -9.85
C GLU A 84 -3.33 15.10 -9.27
N TYR A 85 -3.72 14.57 -8.11
CA TYR A 85 -4.95 15.02 -7.46
C TYR A 85 -4.85 16.45 -6.90
N ALA A 86 -3.73 16.81 -6.27
CA ALA A 86 -3.54 18.16 -5.72
C ALA A 86 -3.65 19.23 -6.81
N ALA A 87 -3.04 19.00 -7.98
CA ALA A 87 -3.04 19.92 -9.11
C ALA A 87 -4.37 19.89 -9.88
N TYR A 88 -4.86 18.72 -10.27
CA TYR A 88 -5.95 18.59 -11.24
C TYR A 88 -7.28 18.15 -10.62
N GLY A 89 -7.25 17.53 -9.44
CA GLY A 89 -8.42 17.06 -8.72
C GLY A 89 -9.08 15.86 -9.38
N ARG A 90 -10.35 15.66 -9.04
CA ARG A 90 -11.18 14.58 -9.58
C ARG A 90 -12.62 15.07 -9.72
N PRO A 91 -13.29 14.86 -10.86
CA PRO A 91 -14.73 15.11 -10.97
C PRO A 91 -15.52 14.05 -10.19
N GLY A 92 -16.77 14.36 -9.86
CA GLY A 92 -17.68 13.38 -9.23
C GLY A 92 -17.31 13.02 -7.78
N VAL A 93 -16.68 13.95 -7.06
CA VAL A 93 -16.43 13.81 -5.61
C VAL A 93 -17.62 14.39 -4.86
N ASP A 94 -18.35 13.53 -4.16
CA ASP A 94 -19.60 13.87 -3.47
C ASP A 94 -19.68 13.25 -2.06
N ALA A 95 -20.84 13.35 -1.41
CA ALA A 95 -21.07 12.80 -0.07
C ALA A 95 -21.01 11.26 0.02
N GLN A 96 -21.13 10.56 -1.12
CA GLN A 96 -20.99 9.10 -1.22
C GLN A 96 -19.56 8.69 -1.62
N THR A 97 -18.61 9.63 -1.60
CA THR A 97 -17.19 9.38 -1.81
C THR A 97 -16.46 9.32 -0.47
N ALA A 98 -15.66 8.28 -0.27
CA ALA A 98 -14.64 8.25 0.78
C ALA A 98 -13.27 8.54 0.17
N HIS A 99 -12.45 9.36 0.81
CA HIS A 99 -11.13 9.72 0.32
C HIS A 99 -10.06 9.46 1.37
N PHE A 100 -9.28 8.39 1.17
CA PHE A 100 -8.09 8.10 1.95
C PHE A 100 -6.93 8.95 1.46
N VAL A 101 -6.36 9.79 2.32
CA VAL A 101 -5.13 10.52 2.03
C VAL A 101 -4.00 9.93 2.85
N ILE A 102 -3.07 9.28 2.16
CA ILE A 102 -2.07 8.38 2.73
C ILE A 102 -0.70 9.06 2.72
N SER A 103 -0.13 9.24 3.92
CA SER A 103 1.25 9.71 4.11
C SER A 103 1.84 9.07 5.37
N SER A 104 2.66 8.05 5.19
CA SER A 104 3.25 7.30 6.33
C SER A 104 4.03 8.20 7.29
N SER A 105 4.83 9.13 6.77
CA SER A 105 5.62 10.05 7.60
C SER A 105 4.85 11.28 8.10
N GLY A 106 3.82 11.72 7.37
CA GLY A 106 3.13 12.99 7.60
C GLY A 106 3.94 14.26 7.27
N ARG A 107 5.16 14.14 6.73
CA ARG A 107 6.01 15.29 6.40
C ARG A 107 5.42 16.17 5.29
N PRO A 108 5.76 17.47 5.23
CA PRO A 108 5.33 18.36 4.16
C PRO A 108 5.78 17.85 2.79
N THR A 109 4.80 17.50 1.95
CA THR A 109 4.93 17.17 0.52
C THR A 109 3.61 17.55 -0.16
N THR A 110 3.46 17.25 -1.44
CA THR A 110 2.18 17.44 -2.16
C THR A 110 1.01 16.69 -1.53
N THR A 111 1.24 15.71 -0.63
CA THR A 111 0.15 15.05 0.11
C THR A 111 -0.56 16.00 1.09
N TRP A 112 0.07 17.10 1.52
CA TRP A 112 -0.59 18.14 2.32
C TRP A 112 -1.59 18.91 1.46
N ASP A 113 -1.20 19.29 0.24
CA ASP A 113 -2.09 19.95 -0.72
C ASP A 113 -3.24 19.02 -1.14
N THR A 114 -2.95 17.73 -1.33
CA THR A 114 -3.98 16.69 -1.54
C THR A 114 -4.98 16.65 -0.39
N LEU A 115 -4.50 16.67 0.86
CA LEU A 115 -5.35 16.64 2.05
C LEU A 115 -6.25 17.88 2.13
N ASP A 116 -5.67 19.07 1.96
CA ASP A 116 -6.42 20.33 2.02
C ASP A 116 -7.48 20.39 0.89
N ARG A 117 -7.15 19.90 -0.32
CA ARG A 117 -8.11 19.79 -1.41
C ARG A 117 -9.22 18.77 -1.13
N ALA A 118 -8.87 17.61 -0.58
CA ALA A 118 -9.85 16.58 -0.22
C ALA A 118 -10.83 17.11 0.84
N LEU A 119 -10.33 17.82 1.86
CA LEU A 119 -11.13 18.42 2.93
C LEU A 119 -12.05 19.56 2.44
N ALA A 120 -11.69 20.22 1.33
CA ALA A 120 -12.55 21.19 0.68
C ALA A 120 -13.68 20.56 -0.17
N SER A 121 -13.73 19.23 -0.28
CA SER A 121 -14.77 18.49 -1.01
C SER A 121 -15.90 18.00 -0.10
N ALA A 122 -16.92 17.38 -0.68
CA ALA A 122 -18.01 16.75 0.09
C ALA A 122 -17.68 15.32 0.58
N ALA A 123 -16.51 14.78 0.24
CA ALA A 123 -16.13 13.42 0.60
C ALA A 123 -15.96 13.22 2.11
N LEU A 124 -16.16 11.99 2.57
CA LEU A 124 -15.62 11.55 3.86
C LEU A 124 -14.10 11.41 3.71
N VAL A 125 -13.34 12.36 4.27
CA VAL A 125 -11.87 12.30 4.24
C VAL A 125 -11.34 11.48 5.41
N ILE A 126 -10.42 10.57 5.13
CA ILE A 126 -9.73 9.74 6.12
C ILE A 126 -8.22 9.96 5.96
N GLY A 127 -7.55 10.39 7.01
CA GLY A 127 -6.09 10.44 7.03
C GLY A 127 -5.51 9.06 7.33
N VAL A 128 -4.44 8.67 6.64
CA VAL A 128 -3.71 7.43 6.93
C VAL A 128 -2.24 7.77 7.11
N THR A 129 -1.71 7.59 8.32
CA THR A 129 -0.33 7.94 8.65
C THR A 129 0.23 7.03 9.73
N ASP A 130 1.54 6.77 9.72
CA ASP A 130 2.19 6.00 10.79
C ASP A 130 2.72 6.90 11.91
N ASN A 131 2.65 8.22 11.74
CA ASN A 131 3.06 9.20 12.73
C ASN A 131 1.86 9.67 13.58
N PRO A 132 1.75 9.24 14.85
CA PRO A 132 0.58 9.45 15.68
C PRO A 132 0.49 10.85 16.32
N ALA A 133 1.44 11.74 16.04
CA ALA A 133 1.46 13.06 16.67
C ALA A 133 0.13 13.80 16.41
N GLU A 134 -0.52 14.30 17.47
CA GLU A 134 -1.78 15.05 17.35
C GLU A 134 -1.64 16.31 16.48
N THR A 135 -0.42 16.84 16.34
CA THR A 135 -0.11 17.97 15.46
C THR A 135 0.09 17.58 14.00
N ASN A 136 0.16 16.28 13.68
CA ASN A 136 0.29 15.80 12.32
C ASN A 136 -1.02 16.09 11.56
N PRO A 137 -0.99 16.75 10.39
CA PRO A 137 -2.21 17.15 9.69
C PRO A 137 -3.11 15.97 9.28
N PHE A 138 -2.56 14.79 9.03
CA PHE A 138 -3.32 13.58 8.69
C PHE A 138 -4.06 13.00 9.91
N VAL A 139 -3.74 13.45 11.12
CA VAL A 139 -4.47 13.14 12.35
C VAL A 139 -5.38 14.31 12.74
N ALA A 140 -4.86 15.53 12.70
CA ALA A 140 -5.50 16.72 13.25
C ALA A 140 -6.67 17.28 12.42
N LYS A 141 -6.59 17.18 11.08
CA LYS A 141 -7.53 17.83 10.18
C LYS A 141 -8.72 16.95 9.75
N PRO A 142 -8.53 15.67 9.35
CA PRO A 142 -9.66 14.85 8.91
C PRO A 142 -10.52 14.41 10.10
N PRO A 143 -11.82 14.10 9.87
CA PRO A 143 -12.70 13.61 10.92
C PRO A 143 -12.28 12.25 11.49
N ILE A 144 -11.54 11.46 10.70
CA ILE A 144 -11.08 10.12 11.07
C ILE A 144 -9.64 9.96 10.58
N ALA A 145 -8.79 9.36 11.41
CA ALA A 145 -7.43 8.98 11.06
C ALA A 145 -7.17 7.51 11.40
N LEU A 146 -6.54 6.77 10.49
CA LEU A 146 -6.05 5.42 10.72
C LEU A 146 -4.53 5.48 10.93
N ILE A 147 -4.06 4.83 12.00
CA ILE A 147 -2.65 4.86 12.39
C ILE A 147 -2.10 3.44 12.49
N PRO A 148 -1.55 2.86 11.41
CA PRO A 148 -1.07 1.47 11.40
C PRO A 148 0.20 1.22 12.22
N HIS A 149 0.94 2.29 12.56
CA HIS A 149 2.17 2.27 13.38
C HIS A 149 3.33 1.46 12.76
N GLY A 150 3.47 1.42 11.44
CA GLY A 150 4.66 0.86 10.79
C GLY A 150 5.91 1.71 11.09
N ALA A 151 7.04 1.07 11.41
CA ALA A 151 8.30 1.78 11.57
C ALA A 151 8.88 2.21 10.21
N LYS A 152 9.61 3.33 10.22
CA LYS A 152 10.29 3.89 9.03
C LYS A 152 11.59 4.57 9.43
N VAL A 153 12.47 3.82 10.08
CA VAL A 153 13.86 4.20 10.33
C VAL A 153 14.70 3.83 9.10
N GLY A 154 14.50 2.63 8.55
CA GLY A 154 15.08 2.18 7.29
C GLY A 154 14.19 2.53 6.08
N TRP A 155 14.53 1.95 4.91
CA TRP A 155 13.73 2.04 3.69
C TRP A 155 12.30 1.55 3.96
N PRO A 156 11.28 2.23 3.42
CA PRO A 156 9.89 1.93 3.75
C PRO A 156 9.55 0.50 3.39
N CYS A 157 9.20 -0.30 4.39
CA CYS A 157 8.75 -1.68 4.23
C CYS A 157 7.50 -1.93 5.09
N GLN A 158 7.63 -1.69 6.41
CA GLN A 158 6.53 -1.87 7.36
C GLN A 158 5.37 -0.93 7.14
N THR A 159 5.62 0.36 6.87
CA THR A 159 4.55 1.35 6.63
C THR A 159 3.67 0.94 5.44
N THR A 160 4.28 0.36 4.41
CA THR A 160 3.62 -0.06 3.18
C THR A 160 2.74 -1.28 3.43
N THR A 161 3.30 -2.33 4.06
CA THR A 161 2.55 -3.54 4.40
C THR A 161 1.47 -3.29 5.46
N ALA A 162 1.75 -2.47 6.47
CA ALA A 162 0.76 -2.07 7.49
C ALA A 162 -0.43 -1.30 6.88
N THR A 163 -0.16 -0.40 5.93
CA THR A 163 -1.21 0.31 5.18
C THR A 163 -2.06 -0.65 4.34
N ILE A 164 -1.41 -1.56 3.60
CA ILE A 164 -2.09 -2.59 2.81
C ILE A 164 -2.99 -3.46 3.70
N THR A 165 -2.47 -3.97 4.82
CA THR A 165 -3.23 -4.76 5.79
C THR A 165 -4.46 -4.00 6.30
N THR A 166 -4.27 -2.73 6.69
CA THR A 166 -5.34 -1.88 7.20
C THR A 166 -6.45 -1.70 6.16
N LEU A 167 -6.09 -1.39 4.91
CA LEU A 167 -7.06 -1.16 3.84
C LEU A 167 -7.73 -2.45 3.36
N LEU A 168 -7.05 -3.60 3.39
CA LEU A 168 -7.66 -4.91 3.10
C LEU A 168 -8.67 -5.33 4.16
N ALA A 169 -8.31 -5.18 5.44
CA ALA A 169 -9.23 -5.45 6.55
C ALA A 169 -10.47 -4.57 6.47
N LEU A 170 -10.29 -3.28 6.15
CA LEU A 170 -11.38 -2.34 5.95
C LEU A 170 -12.25 -2.67 4.74
N ALA A 171 -11.69 -3.10 3.61
CA ALA A 171 -12.46 -3.53 2.44
C ALA A 171 -13.42 -4.68 2.79
N ILE A 172 -12.93 -5.68 3.53
CA ILE A 172 -13.74 -6.83 3.95
C ILE A 172 -14.83 -6.38 4.94
N ALA A 173 -14.47 -5.60 5.96
CA ALA A 173 -15.42 -5.12 6.96
C ALA A 173 -16.51 -4.22 6.33
N PHE A 174 -16.13 -3.33 5.41
CA PHE A 174 -17.07 -2.46 4.72
C PHE A 174 -17.98 -3.23 3.75
N GLY A 175 -17.42 -4.20 3.02
CA GLY A 175 -18.20 -5.10 2.16
C GLY A 175 -19.28 -5.87 2.92
N GLU A 176 -18.95 -6.37 4.11
CA GLU A 176 -19.90 -7.01 5.02
C GLU A 176 -20.93 -6.01 5.56
N ALA A 177 -20.48 -4.85 6.06
CA ALA A 177 -21.34 -3.83 6.66
C ALA A 177 -22.38 -3.27 5.68
N ARG A 178 -22.08 -3.24 4.38
CA ARG A 178 -23.01 -2.79 3.33
C ARG A 178 -23.80 -3.91 2.66
N GLY A 179 -23.61 -5.17 3.09
CA GLY A 179 -24.30 -6.33 2.55
C GLY A 179 -23.87 -6.77 1.15
N HIS A 180 -22.70 -6.34 0.66
CA HIS A 180 -22.12 -6.81 -0.60
C HIS A 180 -21.42 -8.17 -0.42
N LEU A 181 -20.82 -8.37 0.74
CA LEU A 181 -20.11 -9.59 1.12
C LEU A 181 -20.91 -10.34 2.19
N ASP A 182 -21.23 -11.61 1.93
CA ASP A 182 -21.91 -12.42 2.95
C ASP A 182 -20.99 -12.74 4.14
N GLY A 183 -21.59 -13.01 5.29
CA GLY A 183 -20.84 -13.23 6.54
C GLY A 183 -19.93 -14.46 6.50
N ALA A 184 -20.27 -15.50 5.73
CA ALA A 184 -19.44 -16.71 5.63
C ALA A 184 -18.16 -16.41 4.84
N ARG A 185 -18.29 -15.74 3.70
CA ARG A 185 -17.16 -15.30 2.88
C ARG A 185 -16.33 -14.25 3.59
N ALA A 186 -16.95 -13.32 4.32
CA ALA A 186 -16.24 -12.35 5.13
C ALA A 186 -15.40 -13.02 6.23
N ALA A 187 -15.95 -14.02 6.92
CA ALA A 187 -15.22 -14.80 7.92
C ALA A 187 -14.03 -15.57 7.32
N GLU A 188 -14.20 -16.18 6.13
CA GLU A 188 -13.13 -16.87 5.41
C GLU A 188 -11.99 -15.91 5.03
N LEU A 189 -12.32 -14.73 4.49
CA LEU A 189 -11.33 -13.72 4.11
C LEU A 189 -10.61 -13.16 5.35
N LYS A 190 -11.32 -12.92 6.45
CA LYS A 190 -10.73 -12.50 7.73
C LYS A 190 -9.77 -13.55 8.28
N ALA A 191 -10.13 -14.83 8.22
CA ALA A 191 -9.26 -15.93 8.63
C ALA A 191 -8.01 -16.04 7.73
N THR A 192 -8.18 -15.86 6.41
CA THR A 192 -7.07 -15.82 5.46
C THR A 192 -6.11 -14.68 5.81
N LEU A 193 -6.62 -13.46 6.00
CA LEU A 193 -5.83 -12.28 6.39
C LEU A 193 -5.10 -12.51 7.72
N ALA A 194 -5.74 -13.16 8.70
CA ALA A 194 -5.13 -13.49 9.98
C ALA A 194 -4.00 -14.53 9.89
N SER A 195 -3.99 -15.39 8.87
CA SER A 195 -2.94 -16.40 8.63
C SER A 195 -1.73 -15.89 7.83
N LEU A 196 -1.86 -14.74 7.15
CA LEU A 196 -0.79 -14.19 6.32
C LEU A 196 0.51 -13.86 7.08
N PRO A 197 0.52 -13.41 8.35
CA PRO A 197 1.75 -13.21 9.11
C PRO A 197 2.65 -14.45 9.13
N GLU A 198 2.09 -15.65 9.32
CA GLU A 198 2.86 -16.90 9.34
C GLU A 198 3.49 -17.18 7.96
N GLN A 199 2.71 -16.99 6.89
CA GLN A 199 3.19 -17.17 5.52
C GLN A 199 4.29 -16.17 5.16
N MET A 200 4.14 -14.91 5.58
CA MET A 200 5.17 -13.87 5.42
C MET A 200 6.46 -14.26 6.14
N ALA A 201 6.38 -14.77 7.37
CA ALA A 201 7.55 -15.22 8.11
C ALA A 201 8.28 -16.37 7.39
N ALA A 202 7.53 -17.33 6.84
CA ALA A 202 8.11 -18.45 6.08
C ALA A 202 8.83 -18.01 4.80
N VAL A 203 8.29 -17.01 4.08
CA VAL A 203 8.94 -16.42 2.89
C VAL A 203 10.20 -15.65 3.29
N LEU A 204 10.12 -14.81 4.32
CA LEU A 204 11.25 -14.01 4.79
C LEU A 204 12.42 -14.85 5.30
N ALA A 205 12.14 -15.99 5.95
CA ALA A 205 13.16 -16.93 6.41
C ALA A 205 14.03 -17.49 5.28
N GLN A 206 13.47 -17.59 4.06
CA GLN A 206 14.18 -18.07 2.86
C GLN A 206 14.76 -16.93 2.01
N GLY A 207 14.22 -15.72 2.14
CA GLY A 207 14.53 -14.58 1.27
C GLY A 207 15.98 -14.12 1.34
N GLN A 208 16.61 -14.13 2.52
CA GLN A 208 17.99 -13.65 2.67
C GLN A 208 18.99 -14.52 1.89
N GLN A 209 18.89 -15.85 2.04
CA GLN A 209 19.77 -16.79 1.36
C GLN A 209 19.58 -16.71 -0.17
N TRP A 210 18.34 -16.58 -0.63
CA TRP A 210 18.04 -16.38 -2.04
C TRP A 210 18.65 -15.07 -2.57
N ALA A 211 18.47 -13.96 -1.85
CA ALA A 211 19.01 -12.66 -2.26
C ALA A 211 20.54 -12.69 -2.35
N GLU A 212 21.23 -13.25 -1.36
CA GLU A 212 22.70 -13.37 -1.36
C GLU A 212 23.23 -14.22 -2.53
N ALA A 213 22.50 -15.27 -2.92
CA ALA A 213 22.88 -16.10 -4.07
C ALA A 213 22.68 -15.38 -5.41
N VAL A 214 21.65 -14.52 -5.50
CA VAL A 214 21.29 -13.85 -6.77
C VAL A 214 22.09 -12.58 -6.98
N VAL A 215 22.32 -11.76 -5.95
CA VAL A 215 22.94 -10.41 -6.05
C VAL A 215 24.23 -10.37 -6.89
N PRO A 216 25.21 -11.28 -6.76
CA PRO A 216 26.43 -11.25 -7.58
C PRO A 216 26.14 -11.35 -9.09
N SER A 217 25.06 -12.06 -9.46
CA SER A 217 24.64 -12.23 -10.85
C SER A 217 23.87 -11.03 -11.42
N LEU A 218 23.52 -10.07 -10.58
CA LEU A 218 22.69 -8.91 -10.92
C LEU A 218 23.53 -7.68 -11.31
N MET A 219 24.81 -7.65 -10.95
CA MET A 219 25.68 -6.49 -11.19
C MET A 219 25.79 -6.14 -12.68
N GLY A 220 25.60 -4.86 -13.00
CA GLY A 220 25.72 -4.33 -14.37
C GLY A 220 24.59 -4.70 -15.33
N LYS A 221 23.48 -5.24 -14.80
CA LYS A 221 22.29 -5.59 -15.60
C LYS A 221 21.21 -4.53 -15.46
N ALA A 222 20.36 -4.42 -16.49
CA ALA A 222 19.09 -3.73 -16.39
C ALA A 222 18.03 -4.68 -15.81
N PHE A 223 17.20 -4.16 -14.90
CA PHE A 223 16.16 -4.95 -14.24
C PHE A 223 14.80 -4.66 -14.84
N THR A 224 13.99 -5.71 -15.01
CA THR A 224 12.57 -5.58 -15.31
C THR A 224 11.76 -6.28 -14.24
N PHE A 225 10.84 -5.56 -13.60
CA PHE A 225 9.88 -6.13 -12.67
C PHE A 225 8.56 -6.31 -13.39
N VAL A 226 8.08 -7.56 -13.48
CA VAL A 226 6.84 -7.89 -14.19
C VAL A 226 5.75 -8.20 -13.17
N GLY A 227 4.61 -7.52 -13.27
CA GLY A 227 3.50 -7.68 -12.33
C GLY A 227 2.13 -7.58 -13.02
N GLY A 228 1.19 -8.42 -12.60
CA GLY A 228 -0.20 -8.39 -13.07
C GLY A 228 -1.18 -8.33 -11.90
N GLY A 229 -2.35 -7.73 -12.11
CA GLY A 229 -3.35 -7.57 -11.07
C GLY A 229 -2.77 -6.89 -9.81
N PRO A 230 -2.97 -7.44 -8.59
CA PRO A 230 -2.43 -6.85 -7.35
C PRO A 230 -0.90 -6.76 -7.34
N SER A 231 -0.22 -7.66 -8.05
CA SER A 231 1.25 -7.70 -8.12
C SER A 231 1.84 -6.58 -8.98
N TRP A 232 1.03 -5.81 -9.71
CA TRP A 232 1.51 -4.61 -10.40
C TRP A 232 2.10 -3.58 -9.43
N ALA A 233 1.47 -3.39 -8.27
CA ALA A 233 2.01 -2.51 -7.23
C ALA A 233 3.34 -3.02 -6.66
N VAL A 234 3.51 -4.34 -6.55
CA VAL A 234 4.76 -4.96 -6.11
C VAL A 234 5.88 -4.73 -7.12
N ALA A 235 5.59 -4.83 -8.42
CA ALA A 235 6.55 -4.56 -9.47
C ALA A 235 7.03 -3.08 -9.47
N GLN A 236 6.09 -2.14 -9.32
CA GLN A 236 6.43 -0.72 -9.16
C GLN A 236 7.26 -0.47 -7.91
N ASN A 237 6.93 -1.10 -6.78
CA ASN A 237 7.69 -0.97 -5.55
C ASN A 237 9.13 -1.53 -5.70
N GLY A 238 9.29 -2.68 -6.35
CA GLY A 238 10.62 -3.24 -6.65
C GLY A 238 11.48 -2.30 -7.50
N SER A 239 10.89 -1.70 -8.53
CA SER A 239 11.54 -0.66 -9.34
C SER A 239 11.95 0.56 -8.50
N ALA A 240 11.04 1.07 -7.66
CA ALA A 240 11.32 2.21 -6.79
C ALA A 240 12.45 1.91 -5.80
N LEU A 241 12.44 0.75 -5.14
CA LEU A 241 13.49 0.38 -4.18
C LEU A 241 14.87 0.21 -4.82
N LEU A 242 14.96 -0.24 -6.08
CA LEU A 242 16.24 -0.22 -6.82
C LEU A 242 16.71 1.21 -7.11
N ALA A 243 15.79 2.08 -7.52
CA ALA A 243 16.13 3.48 -7.79
C ALA A 243 16.51 4.23 -6.51
N GLU A 244 15.89 3.88 -5.37
CA GLU A 244 16.09 4.52 -4.08
C GLU A 244 17.36 4.06 -3.37
N GLY A 245 17.54 2.74 -3.22
CA GLY A 245 18.64 2.16 -2.45
C GLY A 245 19.96 2.14 -3.22
N PRO A 246 20.16 1.19 -4.16
CA PRO A 246 21.39 1.07 -4.94
C PRO A 246 21.55 2.13 -6.03
N GLN A 247 20.52 2.94 -6.31
CA GLN A 247 20.51 3.93 -7.42
C GLN A 247 20.65 3.25 -8.80
N ASP A 248 20.05 2.07 -8.95
CA ASP A 248 20.03 1.31 -10.19
C ASP A 248 18.71 1.45 -10.95
N ALA A 249 18.76 1.28 -12.27
CA ALA A 249 17.58 1.34 -13.11
C ALA A 249 16.78 0.03 -13.09
N GLY A 250 15.54 0.09 -12.62
CA GLY A 250 14.55 -0.97 -12.75
C GLY A 250 13.31 -0.48 -13.48
N MET A 251 12.87 -1.20 -14.51
CA MET A 251 11.66 -0.88 -15.27
C MET A 251 10.50 -1.76 -14.78
N PRO A 252 9.39 -1.20 -14.25
CA PRO A 252 8.20 -1.97 -13.97
C PRO A 252 7.36 -2.10 -15.26
N LEU A 253 6.96 -3.33 -15.61
CA LEU A 253 6.06 -3.60 -16.73
C LEU A 253 4.89 -4.48 -16.28
N THR A 254 3.72 -4.22 -16.85
CA THR A 254 2.60 -5.16 -16.70
C THR A 254 2.89 -6.42 -17.53
N VAL A 255 2.28 -7.56 -17.16
CA VAL A 255 2.57 -8.86 -17.79
C VAL A 255 2.48 -8.81 -19.31
N GLU A 256 1.40 -8.24 -19.85
CA GLU A 256 1.25 -8.19 -21.32
C GLU A 256 2.14 -7.13 -21.97
N GLU A 257 2.39 -6.00 -21.31
CA GLU A 257 3.31 -5.00 -21.87
C GLU A 257 4.76 -5.51 -21.89
N PHE A 258 5.14 -6.39 -20.96
CA PHE A 258 6.41 -7.12 -21.07
C PHE A 258 6.43 -8.03 -22.31
N ASN A 259 5.34 -8.76 -22.57
CA ASN A 259 5.20 -9.60 -23.75
C ASN A 259 5.24 -8.79 -25.06
N HIS A 260 4.67 -7.59 -25.07
CA HIS A 260 4.67 -6.71 -26.22
C HIS A 260 6.01 -6.00 -26.44
N ALA A 261 6.65 -5.51 -25.38
CA ALA A 261 7.80 -4.63 -25.48
C ALA A 261 9.15 -5.36 -25.48
N LEU A 262 9.31 -6.41 -24.64
CA LEU A 262 10.63 -6.99 -24.36
C LEU A 262 10.75 -8.48 -24.71
N ARG A 263 9.65 -9.24 -24.74
CA ARG A 263 9.69 -10.70 -24.99
C ARG A 263 10.46 -11.10 -26.24
N ILE A 264 10.32 -10.35 -27.34
CA ILE A 264 10.98 -10.68 -28.62
C ILE A 264 12.51 -10.63 -28.51
N GLY A 265 13.05 -9.76 -27.64
CA GLY A 265 14.50 -9.64 -27.43
C GLY A 265 15.05 -10.52 -26.31
N VAL A 266 14.19 -11.22 -25.56
CA VAL A 266 14.57 -11.92 -24.32
C VAL A 266 14.45 -13.44 -24.45
N LEU A 267 13.54 -13.98 -25.29
CA LEU A 267 13.38 -15.42 -25.47
C LEU A 267 14.24 -15.96 -26.62
N ALA A 268 14.94 -17.06 -26.37
CA ALA A 268 15.58 -17.87 -27.39
C ALA A 268 14.62 -18.95 -27.95
N ALA A 269 14.95 -19.50 -29.11
CA ALA A 269 14.20 -20.63 -29.66
C ALA A 269 14.25 -21.84 -28.71
N GLY A 270 13.10 -22.24 -28.16
CA GLY A 270 12.98 -23.37 -27.23
C GLY A 270 12.87 -23.01 -25.75
N ASP A 271 12.92 -21.72 -25.40
CA ASP A 271 12.44 -21.27 -24.09
C ASP A 271 10.92 -21.56 -23.97
N PRO A 272 10.43 -21.98 -22.78
CA PRO A 272 9.02 -22.35 -22.58
C PRO A 272 8.04 -21.22 -22.89
#